data_AF-A0AA39PC36-F1
#
_entry.id   AF-A0AA39PC36-F1
#
_cell.length_a   1.000
_cell.length_b   1.000
_cell.length_c   1.000
_cell.angle_alpha   90.00
_cell.angle_beta   90.00
_cell.angle_gamma   90.00
#
_symmetry.space_group_name_H-M   'P 1'
#
loop_
_entity.id
_entity.type
_entity.pdbx_description
1 polymer ?
#
loop_
_entity_poly.entity_id
_entity_poly.type
_entity_poly.pdbx_seq_one_letter_code
_entity_poly.pdbx_strand_id
1 'polypeptide(L)' 'RPAVLTIWLSNRRYNVYPGIPATFSTELLTWWNALQPQWRRSDTGPLPLKDYSGALGKALRKDGPNGIVTVLIGLMWW' A
#
# COMPACT_ATOMS: atom_id res chain seq x y z
N ARG A 1 -4.92 -5.25 -2.23
CA ARG A 1 -3.68 -5.41 -1.43
C ARG A 1 -2.96 -6.64 -1.93
N PRO A 2 -1.65 -6.57 -2.20
CA PRO A 2 -0.84 -7.71 -2.62
C PRO A 2 -1.00 -8.92 -1.69
N ALA A 3 -1.11 -10.12 -2.25
CA ALA A 3 -1.30 -11.36 -1.49
C ALA A 3 -0.13 -11.65 -0.52
N VAL A 4 1.09 -11.27 -0.92
CA VAL A 4 2.32 -11.41 -0.11
C VAL A 4 2.21 -10.64 1.21
N LEU A 5 1.63 -9.44 1.20
CA LEU A 5 1.39 -8.65 2.41
C LEU A 5 0.33 -9.30 3.32
N THR A 6 -0.60 -10.08 2.76
CA THR A 6 -1.57 -10.90 3.52
C THR A 6 -0.90 -12.01 4.28
N ILE A 7 -0.02 -12.76 3.63
CA ILE A 7 0.76 -13.83 4.26
C ILE A 7 1.62 -13.26 5.41
N TRP A 8 2.25 -12.11 5.20
CA TRP A 8 3.10 -11.46 6.19
C TRP A 8 2.36 -10.97 7.44
N LEU A 9 1.22 -10.33 7.25
CA LEU A 9 0.43 -9.82 8.37
C LEU A 9 -0.25 -10.94 9.16
N SER A 10 -0.60 -12.05 8.52
CA SER A 10 -1.13 -13.23 9.20
C SER A 10 -0.04 -13.99 9.98
N ASN A 11 1.16 -14.15 9.40
CA ASN A 11 2.24 -14.91 10.04
C ASN A 11 3.08 -14.09 11.03
N ARG A 12 3.04 -12.75 10.97
CA ARG A 12 3.87 -11.82 11.78
C ARG A 12 5.37 -12.11 11.75
N ARG A 13 5.85 -12.87 10.77
CA ARG A 13 7.27 -13.20 10.57
C ARG A 13 7.97 -12.10 9.78
N TYR A 14 8.10 -10.93 10.42
CA TYR A 14 8.58 -9.73 9.74
C TYR A 14 10.07 -9.74 9.36
N ASN A 15 10.80 -10.77 9.75
CA ASN A 15 12.24 -10.90 9.51
C ASN A 15 12.60 -11.94 8.43
N VAL A 16 11.62 -12.59 7.80
CA VAL A 16 11.86 -13.71 6.87
C VAL A 16 11.50 -13.31 5.45
N TYR A 17 12.51 -13.08 4.59
CA TYR A 17 12.30 -12.75 3.18
C TYR A 17 11.42 -13.81 2.48
N PRO A 18 10.27 -13.44 1.89
CA PRO A 18 9.31 -14.41 1.36
C PRO A 18 9.56 -14.83 -0.09
N GLY A 19 10.63 -14.35 -0.74
CA GLY A 19 10.80 -14.53 -2.18
C GLY A 19 9.79 -13.68 -2.96
N ILE A 20 10.07 -12.38 -3.08
CA ILE A 20 9.14 -11.42 -3.67
C ILE A 20 9.08 -11.63 -5.19
N PRO A 21 7.89 -11.82 -5.79
CA PRO A 21 7.75 -11.92 -7.23
C PRO A 21 8.03 -10.57 -7.91
N ALA A 22 8.54 -10.59 -9.14
CA ALA A 22 8.83 -9.36 -9.90
C ALA A 22 7.59 -8.45 -10.11
N THR A 23 6.38 -9.01 -10.02
CA THR A 23 5.11 -8.27 -10.12
C THR A 23 4.73 -7.51 -8.85
N PHE A 24 5.42 -7.76 -7.73
CA PHE A 24 5.08 -7.18 -6.44
C PHE A 24 5.10 -5.65 -6.44
N SER A 25 6.11 -5.04 -7.06
CA SER A 25 6.24 -3.58 -7.13
C SER A 25 5.05 -2.95 -7.86
N THR A 26 4.63 -3.54 -8.98
CA THR A 26 3.45 -3.11 -9.73
C THR A 26 2.17 -3.28 -8.93
N GLU A 27 1.97 -4.45 -8.29
CA GLU A 27 0.79 -4.71 -7.45
C GLU A 27 0.73 -3.79 -6.22
N LEU A 28 1.88 -3.50 -5.61
CA LEU A 28 2.02 -2.61 -4.48
C LEU A 28 1.64 -1.19 -4.88
N LEU A 29 2.15 -0.69 -6.00
CA LEU A 29 1.83 0.62 -6.55
C LEU A 29 0.35 0.74 -6.92
N THR A 30 -0.23 -0.26 -7.61
CA THR A 30 -1.66 -0.27 -7.94
C THR A 30 -2.53 -0.24 -6.69
N TRP A 31 -2.18 -1.03 -5.68
CA TRP A 31 -2.87 -1.00 -4.39
C TRP A 31 -2.69 0.35 -3.67
N TRP A 32 -1.49 0.92 -3.71
CA TRP A 32 -1.16 2.20 -3.09
C TRP A 32 -1.96 3.35 -3.72
N ASN A 33 -2.06 3.38 -5.05
CA ASN A 33 -2.88 4.34 -5.79
C ASN A 33 -4.38 4.16 -5.48
N ALA A 34 -4.87 2.92 -5.36
CA ALA A 34 -6.25 2.64 -5.00
C ALA A 34 -6.63 3.05 -3.56
N LEU A 35 -5.64 3.19 -2.66
CA LEU A 35 -5.87 3.72 -1.30
C LEU A 35 -5.96 5.25 -1.26
N GLN A 36 -5.50 5.93 -2.30
CA GLN A 36 -5.54 7.39 -2.32
C GLN A 36 -6.97 7.89 -2.47
N PRO A 37 -7.29 9.06 -1.90
CA PRO A 37 -8.54 9.71 -2.19
C PRO A 37 -8.70 10.00 -3.69
N GLN A 38 -9.94 10.13 -4.15
CA GLN A 38 -10.29 10.32 -5.56
C GLN A 38 -9.51 11.47 -6.24
N TRP A 39 -9.28 12.57 -5.53
CA TRP A 39 -8.54 13.74 -6.02
C TRP A 39 -7.03 13.50 -6.17
N ARG A 40 -6.48 12.45 -5.54
CA ARG A 40 -5.06 12.08 -5.61
C ARG A 40 -4.82 10.78 -6.39
N ARG A 41 -5.89 10.08 -6.77
CA ARG A 41 -5.80 8.84 -7.55
C ARG A 41 -5.45 9.17 -9.00
N SER A 42 -4.51 8.44 -9.59
CA SER A 42 -4.21 8.53 -11.02
C SER A 42 -4.97 7.46 -11.80
N ASP A 43 -5.60 7.83 -12.91
CA ASP A 43 -6.24 6.89 -13.85
C ASP A 43 -5.28 6.43 -14.96
N THR A 44 -4.18 7.15 -15.16
CA THR A 44 -3.20 6.92 -16.23
C THR A 44 -1.93 6.22 -15.75
N GLY A 45 -1.67 6.20 -14.44
CA GLY A 45 -0.42 5.69 -13.89
C GLY A 45 -0.57 4.89 -12.59
N PRO A 46 0.45 4.09 -12.25
CA PRO A 46 0.49 3.32 -11.01
C PRO A 46 0.80 4.19 -9.78
N LEU A 47 1.19 5.45 -9.99
CA LEU A 47 1.57 6.40 -8.95
C LEU A 47 0.46 7.43 -8.69
N PRO A 48 0.24 7.82 -7.42
CA PRO A 48 -0.66 8.91 -7.07
C PRO A 48 -0.29 10.24 -7.75
N LEU A 49 -1.29 11.08 -7.99
CA LEU A 49 -1.08 12.46 -8.39
C LEU A 49 -0.33 13.23 -7.29
N LYS A 50 0.54 14.16 -7.70
CA LYS A 50 1.29 15.04 -6.79
C LYS A 50 0.42 16.22 -6.32
N ASP A 51 -0.85 15.95 -6.03
CA ASP A 51 -1.78 16.92 -5.47
C ASP A 51 -1.90 16.69 -3.95
N TYR A 52 -1.67 17.75 -3.19
CA TYR A 52 -1.67 17.76 -1.72
C TYR A 52 -2.65 18.80 -1.16
N SER A 53 -3.49 19.39 -2.01
CA SER A 53 -4.39 20.49 -1.65
C SER A 53 -5.57 20.06 -0.76
N GLY A 54 -5.98 18.78 -0.82
CA GLY A 54 -7.13 18.25 -0.09
C GLY A 54 -6.80 17.68 1.31
N ALA A 55 -7.83 17.62 2.16
CA ALA A 55 -7.70 17.07 3.50
C ALA A 55 -7.56 15.53 3.48
N LEU A 56 -6.37 15.02 3.85
CA LEU A 56 -6.10 13.58 3.94
C LEU A 56 -6.85 12.89 5.10
N GLY A 57 -7.12 13.62 6.18
CA GLY A 57 -7.54 13.06 7.47
C GLY A 57 -8.90 12.34 7.47
N LYS A 58 -9.82 12.64 6.55
CA LYS A 58 -11.09 11.89 6.42
C LYS A 58 -11.00 10.74 5.42
N ALA A 59 -10.17 10.88 4.39
CA ALA A 59 -10.08 9.89 3.33
C ALA A 59 -9.16 8.71 3.68
N LEU A 60 -8.05 8.96 4.39
CA LEU A 60 -7.10 7.93 4.77
C LEU A 60 -7.39 7.30 6.14
N ARG A 61 -8.35 7.85 6.88
CA ARG A 61 -8.78 7.32 8.17
C ARG A 61 -9.67 6.09 7.94
N LYS A 62 -9.01 4.97 7.66
CA LYS A 62 -9.61 3.65 7.75
C LYS A 62 -9.21 3.07 9.09
N ASP A 63 -10.12 3.16 10.06
CA ASP A 63 -9.92 2.56 11.39
C ASP A 63 -9.80 1.03 11.22
N GLY A 64 -8.58 0.52 11.32
CA GLY A 64 -8.26 -0.89 11.14
C GLY A 64 -6.92 -1.22 11.79
N PRO A 65 -6.82 -2.35 12.52
CA PRO A 65 -5.72 -2.59 13.46
C PRO A 65 -4.32 -2.69 12.82
N ASN A 66 -4.23 -2.88 11.50
CA ASN A 66 -2.96 -3.15 10.81
C ASN A 66 -2.70 -2.23 9.59
N GLY A 67 -3.41 -1.11 9.48
CA GLY A 67 -3.31 -0.22 8.31
C GLY A 67 -1.88 0.25 8.06
N ILE A 68 -1.24 0.86 9.08
CA ILE A 68 0.12 1.41 8.98
C ILE A 68 1.19 0.32 8.85
N VAL A 69 1.03 -0.81 9.54
CA VAL A 69 1.96 -1.94 9.48
C VAL A 69 2.03 -2.53 8.07
N THR A 70 0.88 -2.57 7.37
CA THR A 70 0.84 -3.01 5.96
C THR A 70 1.69 -2.11 5.06
N VAL A 71 1.67 -0.80 5.29
CA VAL A 71 2.45 0.17 4.51
C VAL A 71 3.94 0.03 4.79
N LEU A 72 4.33 -0.11 6.06
CA LEU A 72 5.73 -0.27 6.46
C LEU A 72 6.36 -1.54 5.87
N ILE A 73 5.62 -2.66 5.87
CA ILE A 73 6.09 -3.91 5.25
C ILE A 73 6.20 -3.74 3.73
N GLY A 74 5.23 -3.09 3.09
CA GLY A 74 5.31 -2.79 1.66
C GLY A 74 6.55 -1.96 1.30
N LEU A 75 6.92 -1.00 2.15
CA LEU A 75 8.07 -0.12 1.94
C LEU A 75 9.42 -0.80 2.20
N MET A 76 9.50 -1.69 3.22
CA MET A 76 10.72 -2.44 3.55
C MET A 76 11.19 -3.35 2.41
N TRP A 77 10.25 -3.78 1.57
CA TRP A 77 10.42 -4.83 0.56
C TRP A 77 10.25 -4.33 -0.87
N TRP A 78 10.11 -3.02 -1.06
CA TRP A 78 10.16 -2.37 -2.36
C TRP A 78 11.62 -2.25 -2.81
#